data_AF-A0A373GF23-F1
#
_entry.id   AF-A0A373GF23-F1
#
_cell.length_a   1.000
_cell.length_b   1.000
_cell.length_c   1.000
_cell.angle_alpha   90.00
_cell.angle_beta   90.00
_cell.angle_gamma   90.00
#
_symmetry.space_group_name_H-M   'P 1'
#
loop_
_entity.id
_entity.type
_entity.pdbx_description
1 polymer ?
#
loop_
_entity_poly.entity_id
_entity_poly.type
_entity_poly.pdbx_seq_one_letter_code
_entity_poly.pdbx_strand_id
1 'polypeptide(L)'
;MIFYNSLLAKWFLGKGKKHYFMLGWFFFTRYKYLEVWEDMELRIHARQYWECFSLTLIPALILSLLFSWWWMVLPFVTYHILYWFEKIICHHSIFNWEAMKHCGDTLYLRKRKAYAWKKGYGKKELPASRWND
;
A
#
# COMPACT_ATOMS: atom_id res chain seq x y z
N MET A 1 11.78 -0.70 0.72
CA MET A 1 12.85 -1.05 -0.25
C MET A 1 12.29 -2.09 -1.21
N ILE A 2 12.51 -1.95 -2.52
CA ILE A 2 11.98 -2.89 -3.53
C ILE A 2 13.08 -3.88 -3.92
N PHE A 3 12.81 -5.17 -3.75
CA PHE A 3 13.70 -6.27 -4.09
C PHE A 3 13.20 -6.99 -5.32
N TYR A 4 13.98 -6.91 -6.39
CA TYR A 4 13.71 -7.58 -7.65
C TYR A 4 14.20 -9.03 -7.65
N ASN A 5 13.52 -9.89 -8.42
CA ASN A 5 13.89 -11.30 -8.60
C ASN A 5 14.05 -12.07 -7.27
N SER A 6 13.15 -11.83 -6.33
CA SER A 6 13.16 -12.45 -5.01
C SER A 6 12.76 -13.94 -5.08
N LEU A 7 13.57 -14.81 -4.49
CA LEU A 7 13.24 -16.25 -4.32
C LEU A 7 11.96 -16.42 -3.48
N LEU A 8 11.79 -15.58 -2.46
CA LEU A 8 10.58 -15.54 -1.64
C LEU A 8 9.33 -15.21 -2.48
N ALA A 9 9.44 -14.25 -3.42
CA ALA A 9 8.33 -13.91 -4.31
C ALA A 9 7.96 -15.05 -5.25
N LYS A 10 8.95 -15.81 -5.73
CA LYS A 10 8.72 -16.99 -6.58
C LYS A 10 8.00 -18.12 -5.81
N TRP A 11 8.31 -18.30 -4.54
CA TRP A 11 7.67 -19.30 -3.68
C TRP A 11 6.26 -18.88 -3.24
N PHE A 12 6.08 -17.63 -2.80
CA PHE A 12 4.80 -17.16 -2.25
C PHE A 12 3.73 -16.84 -3.30
N LEU A 13 4.11 -16.34 -4.50
CA LEU A 13 3.11 -15.90 -5.48
C LEU A 13 2.62 -16.98 -6.45
N GLY A 14 3.24 -18.17 -6.49
CA GLY A 14 2.86 -19.22 -7.44
C GLY A 14 2.79 -18.75 -8.91
N LYS A 15 2.17 -19.52 -9.80
CA LYS A 15 1.94 -19.12 -11.21
C LYS A 15 0.75 -18.14 -11.37
N GLY A 16 0.22 -17.54 -10.30
CA GLY A 16 -1.06 -16.84 -10.31
C GLY A 16 -0.99 -15.32 -10.10
N LYS A 17 -1.57 -14.58 -11.06
CA LYS A 17 -2.15 -13.21 -11.10
C LYS A 17 -1.47 -12.01 -10.41
N LYS A 18 -0.62 -12.16 -9.40
CA LYS A 18 0.09 -11.02 -8.77
C LYS A 18 1.58 -11.12 -9.06
N HIS A 19 2.21 -9.97 -9.29
CA HIS A 19 3.62 -9.89 -9.71
C HIS A 19 4.57 -9.50 -8.56
N TYR A 20 3.98 -9.05 -7.45
CA TYR A 20 4.68 -8.61 -6.25
C TYR A 20 3.85 -8.87 -4.98
N PHE A 21 4.54 -8.97 -3.84
CA PHE A 21 3.90 -8.93 -2.53
C PHE A 21 4.63 -7.96 -1.61
N MET A 22 3.89 -7.37 -0.67
CA MET A 22 4.41 -6.44 0.33
C MET A 22 4.44 -7.13 1.70
N LEU A 23 5.58 -7.07 2.37
CA LEU A 23 5.76 -7.56 3.73
C LEU A 23 6.45 -6.47 4.56
N GLY A 24 5.65 -5.74 5.33
CA GLY A 24 6.11 -4.58 6.08
C GLY A 24 6.81 -3.57 5.17
N TRP A 25 8.09 -3.28 5.46
CA TRP A 25 8.89 -2.31 4.71
C TRP A 25 9.39 -2.81 3.34
N PHE A 26 9.31 -4.10 3.10
CA PHE A 26 9.95 -4.76 1.97
C PHE A 26 8.92 -5.14 0.91
N PHE A 27 9.22 -4.74 -0.31
CA PHE A 27 8.43 -5.06 -1.49
C PHE A 27 9.21 -6.08 -2.28
N PHE A 28 8.65 -7.27 -2.46
CA PHE A 28 9.32 -8.35 -3.16
C PHE A 28 8.62 -8.58 -4.49
N THR A 29 9.38 -8.46 -5.58
CA THR A 29 8.87 -8.72 -6.92
C THR A 29 9.45 -10.03 -7.45
N ARG A 30 8.63 -10.73 -8.25
CA ARG A 30 9.01 -12.03 -8.83
C ARG A 30 9.96 -11.86 -10.03
N TYR A 31 9.74 -10.82 -10.82
CA TYR A 31 10.43 -10.59 -12.09
C TYR A 31 11.57 -9.58 -11.94
N LYS A 32 12.54 -9.66 -12.86
CA LYS A 32 13.67 -8.72 -12.95
C LYS A 32 13.24 -7.35 -13.49
N TYR A 33 12.19 -7.34 -14.32
CA TYR A 33 11.58 -6.14 -14.90
C TYR A 33 10.08 -6.21 -14.63
N LEU A 34 9.52 -5.10 -14.15
CA LEU A 34 8.07 -4.88 -14.06
C LEU A 34 7.66 -3.97 -15.21
N GLU A 35 6.44 -4.14 -15.71
CA GLU A 35 5.87 -3.19 -16.66
C GLU A 35 5.70 -1.82 -15.98
N VAL A 36 5.73 -0.74 -16.76
CA VAL A 36 5.75 0.63 -16.22
C VAL A 36 4.55 0.89 -15.30
N TRP A 37 3.38 0.36 -15.66
CA TRP A 37 2.17 0.47 -14.84
C TRP A 37 2.26 -0.32 -13.54
N GLU A 38 2.84 -1.52 -13.55
CA GLU A 38 3.04 -2.33 -12.33
C GLU A 38 4.06 -1.69 -11.40
N ASP A 39 5.16 -1.16 -11.93
CA ASP A 39 6.16 -0.42 -11.15
C ASP A 39 5.53 0.82 -10.52
N MET A 40 4.65 1.51 -11.25
CA MET A 40 3.97 2.68 -10.72
C MET A 40 2.95 2.32 -9.63
N GLU A 41 2.15 1.28 -9.83
CA GLU A 41 1.24 0.74 -8.82
C GLU A 41 1.99 0.39 -7.53
N LEU A 42 3.13 -0.31 -7.67
CA LEU A 42 3.99 -0.69 -6.56
C LEU A 42 4.53 0.53 -5.80
N ARG A 43 4.99 1.56 -6.52
CA ARG A 43 5.48 2.80 -5.89
C ARG A 43 4.38 3.58 -5.19
N ILE A 44 3.16 3.56 -5.72
CA ILE A 44 1.99 4.18 -5.06
C ILE A 44 1.71 3.47 -3.74
N HIS A 45 1.65 2.13 -3.73
CA HIS A 45 1.49 1.36 -2.51
C HIS A 45 2.64 1.58 -1.52
N ALA A 46 3.88 1.67 -2.00
CA ALA A 46 5.02 2.00 -1.17
C ALA A 46 4.92 3.37 -0.51
N ARG A 47 4.41 4.37 -1.26
CA ARG A 47 4.17 5.70 -0.72
C ARG A 47 3.04 5.70 0.32
N GLN A 48 1.92 5.03 0.01
CA GLN A 48 0.78 4.89 0.93
C GLN A 48 1.19 4.19 2.24
N TYR A 49 1.98 3.13 2.15
CA TYR A 49 2.53 2.43 3.32
C TYR A 49 3.35 3.38 4.19
N TRP A 50 4.26 4.13 3.61
CA TRP A 50 5.10 5.10 4.32
C TRP A 50 4.31 6.24 4.97
N GLU A 51 3.23 6.67 4.33
CA GLU A 51 2.30 7.63 4.92
C GLU A 51 1.59 7.03 6.14
N CYS A 52 1.07 5.81 6.04
CA CYS A 52 0.44 5.12 7.17
C CYS A 52 1.42 4.87 8.33
N PHE A 53 2.65 4.45 8.00
CA PHE A 53 3.72 4.25 8.96
C PHE A 53 4.05 5.56 9.69
N SER A 54 4.33 6.64 8.96
CA SER A 54 4.66 7.94 9.55
C SER A 54 3.53 8.49 10.42
N LEU A 55 2.27 8.29 9.98
CA LEU A 55 1.10 8.72 10.73
C LEU A 55 0.99 8.05 12.11
N THR A 56 1.30 6.76 12.16
CA THR A 56 1.11 5.93 13.36
C THR A 56 2.37 5.78 14.20
N LEU A 57 3.53 6.21 13.68
CA LEU A 57 4.80 6.17 14.41
C LEU A 57 4.76 7.01 15.70
N ILE A 58 4.31 8.27 15.63
CA ILE A 58 4.28 9.15 16.81
C ILE A 58 3.29 8.61 17.88
N PRO A 59 2.03 8.26 17.53
CA PRO A 59 1.12 7.62 18.48
C PRO A 59 1.68 6.32 19.08
N ALA A 60 2.29 5.46 18.24
CA ALA A 60 2.89 4.21 18.71
C ALA A 60 4.05 4.44 19.67
N LEU A 61 4.91 5.43 19.40
CA LEU A 61 6.01 5.81 20.29
C LEU A 61 5.49 6.26 21.66
N ILE A 62 4.49 7.15 21.69
CA ILE A 62 3.88 7.61 22.94
C ILE A 62 3.29 6.42 23.71
N LEU A 63 2.49 5.58 23.06
CA LEU A 63 1.91 4.39 23.69
C LEU A 63 2.97 3.38 24.15
N SER A 64 4.09 3.28 23.43
CA SER A 64 5.18 2.38 23.80
C SER A 64 5.87 2.81 25.09
N LEU A 65 6.03 4.12 25.29
CA LEU A 65 6.61 4.72 26.49
C LEU A 65 5.67 4.62 27.69
N LEU A 66 4.36 4.78 27.47
CA LEU A 66 3.35 4.79 28.53
C LEU A 66 2.94 3.39 28.99
N PHE A 67 2.89 2.41 28.09
CA PHE A 67 2.34 1.09 28.37
C PHE A 67 3.33 -0.04 28.13
N SER A 68 3.73 -0.27 26.87
CA SER A 68 4.56 -1.41 26.51
C SER A 68 5.21 -1.26 25.15
N TRP A 69 6.46 -1.72 25.02
CA TRP A 69 7.20 -1.70 23.76
C TRP A 69 6.47 -2.39 22.59
N TRP A 70 5.56 -3.34 22.85
CA TRP A 70 4.76 -4.02 21.83
C TRP A 70 3.94 -3.09 20.93
N TRP A 71 3.59 -1.88 21.40
CA TRP A 71 2.90 -0.88 20.57
C TRP A 71 3.71 -0.43 19.35
N MET A 72 5.03 -0.65 19.34
CA MET A 72 5.89 -0.40 18.18
C MET A 72 5.62 -1.34 17.00
N VAL A 73 4.84 -2.41 17.17
CA VAL A 73 4.38 -3.24 16.05
C VAL A 73 3.32 -2.51 15.22
N LEU A 74 2.54 -1.61 15.84
CA LEU A 74 1.42 -0.92 15.16
C LEU A 74 1.81 -0.27 13.83
N PRO A 75 2.87 0.57 13.74
CA PRO A 75 3.19 1.27 12.51
C PRO A 75 3.48 0.34 11.32
N PHE A 76 3.96 -0.87 11.58
CA PHE A 76 4.25 -1.88 10.56
C PHE A 76 2.99 -2.58 10.04
N VAL A 77 1.93 -2.64 10.83
CA VAL A 77 0.67 -3.32 10.47
C VAL A 77 -0.45 -2.35 10.08
N THR A 78 -0.34 -1.06 10.44
CA THR A 78 -1.37 -0.03 10.20
C THR A 78 -1.89 -0.03 8.77
N TYR A 79 -1.02 -0.04 7.76
CA TYR A 79 -1.44 -0.03 6.35
C TYR A 79 -2.35 -1.23 6.03
N HIS A 80 -1.97 -2.43 6.49
CA HIS A 80 -2.74 -3.63 6.25
C HIS A 80 -4.06 -3.61 7.00
N ILE A 81 -4.08 -3.08 8.22
CA ILE A 81 -5.31 -2.89 9.01
C ILE A 81 -6.27 -1.96 8.27
N LEU A 82 -5.80 -0.78 7.83
CA LEU A 82 -6.64 0.19 7.11
C LEU A 82 -7.14 -0.38 5.77
N TYR A 83 -6.26 -1.06 5.02
CA TYR A 83 -6.62 -1.73 3.77
C TYR A 83 -7.72 -2.79 3.97
N TRP A 84 -7.55 -3.67 4.95
CA TRP A 84 -8.53 -4.73 5.24
C TRP A 84 -9.83 -4.17 5.81
N PHE A 85 -9.75 -3.14 6.65
CA PHE A 85 -10.91 -2.48 7.24
C PHE A 85 -11.85 -1.93 6.17
N GLU A 86 -11.33 -1.18 5.18
CA GLU A 86 -12.16 -0.73 4.05
C GLU A 86 -12.69 -1.90 3.23
N LYS A 87 -11.86 -2.92 3.00
CA LYS A 87 -12.28 -4.09 2.21
C LYS A 87 -13.44 -4.85 2.87
N ILE A 88 -13.47 -4.90 4.20
CA ILE A 88 -14.53 -5.54 4.98
C ILE A 88 -15.81 -4.69 4.97
N ILE A 89 -15.69 -3.37 5.15
CA ILE A 89 -16.85 -2.48 5.34
C ILE A 89 -17.45 -2.01 4.01
N CYS A 90 -16.60 -1.65 3.05
CA CYS A 90 -16.98 -1.00 1.80
C CYS A 90 -16.84 -1.93 0.58
N HIS A 91 -16.35 -3.16 0.74
CA HIS A 91 -16.03 -4.11 -0.33
C HIS A 91 -15.00 -3.61 -1.37
N HIS A 92 -14.44 -2.42 -1.16
CA HIS A 92 -13.38 -1.81 -1.96
C HIS A 92 -12.31 -1.22 -1.04
N SER A 93 -11.23 -0.71 -1.62
CA SER A 93 -10.23 0.03 -0.85
C SER A 93 -9.74 1.23 -1.64
N ILE A 94 -9.67 2.39 -0.99
CA ILE A 94 -9.13 3.62 -1.59
C ILE A 94 -7.68 3.43 -2.01
N PHE A 95 -6.92 2.62 -1.27
CA PHE A 95 -5.53 2.33 -1.58
C PHE A 95 -5.39 1.62 -2.93
N ASN A 96 -6.22 0.60 -3.16
CA ASN A 96 -6.25 -0.14 -4.42
C ASN A 96 -6.75 0.73 -5.57
N TRP A 97 -7.80 1.52 -5.32
CA TRP A 97 -8.34 2.44 -6.31
C TRP A 97 -7.33 3.50 -6.75
N GLU A 98 -6.64 4.13 -5.81
CA GLU A 98 -5.63 5.16 -6.09
C GLU A 98 -4.50 4.57 -6.94
N ALA A 99 -4.04 3.37 -6.60
CA ALA A 99 -3.00 2.67 -7.34
C ALA A 99 -3.46 2.32 -8.77
N MET A 100 -4.65 1.71 -8.93
CA MET A 100 -5.20 1.36 -10.25
C MET A 100 -5.56 2.59 -11.11
N LYS A 101 -6.02 3.69 -10.50
CA LYS A 101 -6.39 4.91 -11.23
C LYS A 101 -5.17 5.62 -11.79
N HIS A 102 -4.05 5.58 -11.07
CA HIS A 102 -2.87 6.38 -11.36
C HIS A 102 -1.64 5.56 -11.81
N CYS A 103 -1.75 4.23 -11.95
CA CYS A 103 -0.65 3.39 -12.44
C CYS A 103 -0.15 3.79 -13.84
N GLY A 104 -1.01 4.36 -14.69
CA GLY A 104 -0.61 4.84 -16.02
C GLY A 104 0.06 6.22 -16.04
N ASP A 105 0.02 7.01 -14.95
CA ASP A 105 0.59 8.37 -14.91
C ASP A 105 1.93 8.34 -14.17
N THR A 106 3.04 8.23 -14.90
CA THR A 106 4.40 8.16 -14.33
C THR A 106 4.83 9.40 -13.55
N LEU A 107 4.16 10.54 -13.75
CA LEU A 107 4.43 11.79 -13.02
C LEU A 107 3.53 11.97 -11.79
N TYR A 108 2.57 11.07 -11.56
CA TYR A 108 1.59 11.19 -10.49
C TYR A 108 2.24 11.38 -9.11
N LEU A 109 3.23 10.55 -8.76
CA LEU A 109 3.89 10.62 -7.45
C LEU A 109 4.57 11.96 -7.18
N ARG A 110 5.00 12.69 -8.22
CA ARG A 110 5.58 14.03 -8.08
C ARG A 110 4.54 15.09 -7.77
N LYS A 111 3.32 14.95 -8.31
CA LYS A 111 2.21 15.91 -8.16
C LYS A 111 1.31 15.58 -6.97
N ARG A 112 1.34 14.33 -6.50
CA ARG A 112 0.48 13.81 -5.43
C ARG A 112 0.75 14.53 -4.11
N LYS A 113 -0.31 15.04 -3.48
CA LYS A 113 -0.25 15.61 -2.12
C LYS A 113 0.01 14.51 -1.08
N ALA A 114 0.68 14.85 0.01
CA ALA A 114 0.85 13.92 1.13
C ALA A 114 -0.50 13.50 1.71
N TYR A 115 -0.64 12.22 2.05
CA TYR A 115 -1.85 11.63 2.64
C TYR A 115 -3.12 11.77 1.78
N ALA A 116 -2.99 11.76 0.44
CA ALA A 116 -4.14 11.94 -0.46
C ALA A 116 -5.27 10.91 -0.23
N TRP A 117 -4.92 9.67 0.13
CA TRP A 117 -5.86 8.59 0.43
C TRP A 117 -6.84 8.94 1.56
N LYS A 118 -6.48 9.81 2.52
CA LYS A 118 -7.36 10.21 3.62
C LYS A 118 -8.67 10.85 3.16
N LYS A 119 -8.68 11.55 2.02
CA LYS A 119 -9.88 12.21 1.48
C LYS A 119 -10.92 11.19 0.97
N GLY A 120 -10.48 10.01 0.58
CA GLY A 120 -11.33 8.94 0.07
C GLY A 120 -11.61 7.83 1.09
N TYR A 121 -10.80 7.74 2.14
CA TYR A 121 -10.88 6.67 3.13
C TYR A 121 -12.26 6.61 3.80
N GLY A 122 -12.89 5.42 3.78
CA GLY A 122 -14.20 5.18 4.40
C GLY A 122 -15.41 5.72 3.63
N LYS A 123 -15.24 6.22 2.40
CA LYS A 123 -16.36 6.59 1.55
C LYS A 123 -17.05 5.34 0.99
N LYS A 124 -18.39 5.33 1.01
CA LYS A 124 -19.19 4.23 0.46
C LYS A 124 -18.94 4.03 -1.03
N GLU A 125 -18.78 5.11 -1.78
CA GLU A 125 -18.50 5.09 -3.21
C GLU A 125 -17.15 5.74 -3.51
N LEU A 126 -16.38 5.09 -4.38
CA LEU A 126 -15.14 5.61 -4.92
C LEU A 126 -15.44 6.43 -6.19
N PRO A 127 -14.62 7.45 -6.51
CA PRO A 127 -14.77 8.16 -7.77
C PRO A 127 -14.62 7.20 -8.95
N ALA A 128 -15.35 7.41 -10.04
CA ALA A 128 -15.31 6.52 -11.20
C ALA A 128 -13.86 6.23 -11.66
N SER A 129 -13.49 4.95 -11.60
CA SER A 129 -12.23 4.46 -12.17
C SER A 129 -12.41 4.37 -13.69
N ARG A 130 -11.35 4.61 -14.48
CA ARG A 130 -11.43 4.49 -15.96
C ARG A 130 -11.70 3.04 -16.39
N TRP A 131 -11.50 2.08 -15.48
CA TRP A 131 -11.57 0.65 -15.72
C TRP A 131 -12.83 0.01 -15.12
N ASN A 132 -13.76 0.84 -14.61
CA ASN A 132 -15.10 0.37 -14.22
C ASN A 132 -16.02 0.54 -15.42
N ASP A 133 -15.83 -0.34 -16.42
CA ASP A 133 -16.84 -0.63 -17.46
C ASP A 133 -17.47 -1.98 -17.15
#